data_AF-A0A3D3Q9X5-F1
#
_entry.id   AF-A0A3D3Q9X5-F1
#
_cell.length_a   1.000
_cell.length_b   1.000
_cell.length_c   1.000
_cell.angle_alpha   90.00
_cell.angle_beta   90.00
_cell.angle_gamma   90.00
#
_symmetry.space_group_name_H-M   'P 1'
#
loop_
_entity.id
_entity.type
_entity.pdbx_description
1 polymer ?
#
loop_
_entity_poly.entity_id
_entity_poly.type
_entity_poly.pdbx_seq_one_letter_code
_entity_poly.pdbx_strand_id
1 'polypeptide(L)' 'LIAYELPLILAAVVVVMQAGTLSMVGIAEAQHHYWFVLTQPVAFVIFMIASIAELTRPPFDMPI' A
#
# COMPACT_ATOMS: atom_id res chain seq x y z
N LEU A 1 -12.23 11.26 -0.86
CA LEU A 1 -11.78 10.46 0.29
C LEU A 1 -12.09 8.98 0.04
N ILE A 2 -13.35 8.52 0.04
CA ILE A 2 -13.71 7.10 -0.20
C ILE A 2 -13.08 6.48 -1.48
N ALA A 3 -12.93 7.27 -2.56
CA ALA A 3 -12.34 6.78 -3.82
C ALA A 3 -10.87 6.33 -3.69
N TYR A 4 -10.10 6.85 -2.73
CA TYR A 4 -8.68 6.52 -2.55
C TYR A 4 -8.43 5.45 -1.46
N GLU A 5 -9.40 5.24 -0.57
CA GLU A 5 -9.38 4.15 0.42
C GLU A 5 -9.41 2.77 -0.25
N LEU A 6 -10.22 2.59 -1.30
CA LEU A 6 -10.34 1.30 -1.99
C LEU A 6 -9.01 0.85 -2.63
N PRO A 7 -8.31 1.70 -3.41
CA PRO A 7 -6.95 1.39 -3.89
C PRO A 7 -5.95 1.08 -2.78
N LEU A 8 -5.97 1.81 -1.66
CA LEU A 8 -5.10 1.56 -0.49
C LEU A 8 -5.31 0.16 0.08
N ILE A 9 -6.57 -0.22 0.31
CA ILE A 9 -6.92 -1.53 0.86
C ILE A 9 -6.53 -2.64 -0.12
N LEU A 10 -6.84 -2.49 -1.41
CA LEU A 10 -6.49 -3.49 -2.42
C LEU A 10 -4.97 -3.69 -2.55
N ALA A 11 -4.19 -2.60 -2.50
CA ALA A 11 -2.73 -2.69 -2.51
C ALA A 11 -2.19 -3.37 -1.23
N ALA A 12 -2.78 -3.09 -0.07
CA ALA A 12 -2.39 -3.72 1.19
C ALA A 12 -2.73 -5.23 1.23
N VAL A 13 -3.84 -5.65 0.63
CA VAL A 13 -4.23 -7.08 0.56
C VAL A 13 -3.15 -7.92 -0.13
N VAL A 14 -2.49 -7.39 -1.16
CA VAL A 14 -1.41 -8.11 -1.86
C VAL A 14 -0.23 -8.41 -0.91
N VAL A 15 0.13 -7.45 -0.04
CA VAL A 15 1.17 -7.63 0.98
C VAL A 15 0.75 -8.66 2.03
N VAL A 16 -0.50 -8.61 2.49
CA VAL A 16 -1.06 -9.57 3.44
C VAL A 16 -1.06 -10.98 2.86
N MET A 17 -1.46 -11.14 1.59
CA MET A 17 -1.46 -12.43 0.89
C MET A 17 -0.04 -12.98 0.74
N GLN A 18 0.94 -12.12 0.45
CA GLN A 18 2.33 -12.53 0.32
C GLN A 18 2.97 -12.91 1.67
N ALA A 19 2.63 -12.18 2.75
CA ALA A 19 3.07 -12.51 4.10
C ALA A 19 2.36 -13.73 4.71
N GLY A 20 1.16 -14.07 4.22
CA GLY A 20 0.32 -15.13 4.75
C GLY A 20 -0.29 -14.81 6.12
N THR A 21 -0.27 -13.55 6.55
CA THR A 21 -0.74 -13.11 7.86
C THR A 21 -1.19 -11.65 7.86
N LEU A 22 -2.12 -11.31 8.74
CA LEU A 22 -2.54 -9.93 9.02
C LEU A 22 -1.69 -9.27 10.12
N SER A 23 -0.79 -10.02 10.76
CA SER A 23 0.11 -9.49 11.79
C SER A 23 1.15 -8.55 11.16
N MET A 24 1.20 -7.30 11.62
CA MET A 24 2.22 -6.34 11.17
C MET A 24 3.64 -6.82 11.46
N VAL A 25 3.84 -7.51 12.59
CA VAL A 25 5.14 -8.12 12.94
C VAL A 25 5.48 -9.24 11.95
N GLY A 26 4.51 -10.12 11.66
CA GLY A 26 4.71 -11.21 10.71
C GLY A 26 4.97 -10.72 9.28
N ILE A 27 4.33 -9.62 8.86
CA ILE A 27 4.60 -8.96 7.57
C ILE A 27 6.02 -8.39 7.52
N ALA A 28 6.54 -7.84 8.62
CA ALA A 28 7.92 -7.34 8.68
C ALA A 28 8.93 -8.50 8.65
N GLU A 29 8.67 -9.58 9.40
CA GLU A 29 9.51 -10.78 9.41
C GLU A 29 9.55 -11.49 8.04
N ALA A 30 8.42 -11.55 7.34
CA ALA A 30 8.32 -12.13 6.00
C ALA A 30 9.16 -11.38 4.93
N GLN A 31 9.61 -10.16 5.24
CA GLN A 31 10.46 -9.33 4.38
C GLN A 31 11.96 -9.46 4.71
N HIS A 32 12.37 -10.40 5.57
CA HIS A 32 13.76 -10.57 6.00
C HIS A 32 14.74 -10.82 4.84
N HIS A 33 14.33 -11.55 3.80
CA HIS A 33 15.20 -11.89 2.68
C HIS A 33 15.11 -10.87 1.53
N TYR A 34 13.89 -10.49 1.16
CA TYR A 34 13.63 -9.47 0.14
C TYR A 34 12.44 -8.62 0.57
N TRP A 35 12.52 -7.32 0.31
CA TRP A 35 11.41 -6.40 0.58
C TRP A 35 10.29 -6.60 -0.44
N PHE A 36 9.05 -6.45 0.00
CA PHE A 36 7.91 -6.65 -0.89
C PHE A 36 7.77 -5.58 -1.97
N VAL A 37 8.47 -4.45 -1.86
CA VAL A 37 8.58 -3.49 -2.96
C VAL A 37 9.24 -4.09 -4.20
N LEU A 38 10.16 -5.05 -4.02
CA LEU A 38 10.85 -5.70 -5.13
C LEU A 38 9.99 -6.76 -5.81
N THR A 39 9.15 -7.46 -5.04
CA THR A 39 8.26 -8.49 -5.57
C THR A 39 6.96 -7.92 -6.11
N GLN A 40 6.47 -6.82 -5.54
CA GLN A 40 5.19 -6.19 -5.87
C GLN A 40 5.36 -4.68 -6.16
N PRO A 41 6.16 -4.28 -7.16
CA PRO A 41 6.43 -2.88 -7.45
C PRO A 41 5.17 -2.11 -7.87
N VAL A 42 4.22 -2.77 -8.55
CA VAL A 42 2.95 -2.15 -8.97
C VAL A 42 2.08 -1.83 -7.77
N ALA A 43 1.93 -2.77 -6.83
CA ALA A 43 1.16 -2.55 -5.60
C ALA A 43 1.76 -1.42 -4.77
N PHE A 44 3.09 -1.35 -4.70
CA PHE A 44 3.80 -0.27 -4.02
C PHE A 44 3.51 1.10 -4.64
N VAL A 45 3.59 1.24 -5.97
CA VAL A 45 3.31 2.52 -6.65
C VAL A 45 1.86 2.94 -6.42
N ILE A 46 0.90 2.02 -6.50
CA ILE A 46 -0.51 2.30 -6.23
C ILE A 46 -0.69 2.76 -4.77
N PHE A 47 -0.10 2.03 -3.82
CA PHE A 47 -0.17 2.37 -2.40
C PHE A 47 0.41 3.77 -2.14
N MET A 48 1.56 4.10 -2.73
CA MET A 48 2.20 5.41 -2.58
C MET A 48 1.33 6.55 -3.15
N ILE A 49 0.82 6.40 -4.37
CA ILE A 49 -0.03 7.41 -5.00
C ILE A 49 -1.32 7.61 -4.22
N ALA A 50 -1.99 6.51 -3.84
CA ALA A 50 -3.24 6.56 -3.08
C ALA A 50 -3.04 7.14 -1.68
N SER A 51 -1.91 6.87 -1.02
CA SER A 51 -1.55 7.47 0.28
C SER A 51 -1.41 8.99 0.20
N ILE A 52 -0.76 9.50 -0.85
CA ILE A 52 -0.58 10.94 -1.07
C ILE A 52 -1.94 11.59 -1.38
N ALA A 53 -2.76 10.92 -2.20
CA ALA A 53 -4.09 11.39 -2.55
C ALA A 53 -5.04 11.44 -1.36
N GLU A 54 -5.00 10.44 -0.47
CA GLU A 54 -5.83 10.39 0.74
C GLU A 54 -5.47 11.50 1.74
N LEU A 55 -4.18 11.82 1.85
CA LEU A 55 -3.70 12.94 2.67
C LEU A 55 -3.91 14.31 2.02
N THR A 56 -4.58 14.35 0.86
CA THR A 56 -4.84 15.57 0.07
C THR A 56 -3.60 16.43 -0.10
N ARG A 57 -2.44 15.80 -0.36
CA ARG A 57 -1.17 16.50 -0.62
C ARG A 57 -1.00 16.74 -2.12
N PRO A 58 -0.26 17.79 -2.54
CA PRO A 58 0.07 17.99 -3.94
C PRO A 58 0.67 16.72 -4.56
N PRO A 59 0.23 16.30 -5.76
CA PRO A 59 -0.62 17.00 -6.74
C PRO A 59 -2.14 16.77 -6.60
N PHE A 60 -2.59 16.12 -5.52
CA PHE A 60 -3.99 15.74 -5.28
C PHE A 60 -4.69 16.64 -4.25
N ASP A 61 -4.17 17.85 -4.08
CA ASP A 61 -4.66 18.91 -3.20
C ASP A 61 -5.82 19.73 -3.81
N MET A 62 -6.22 19.41 -5.05
CA MET A 62 -7.35 20.07 -5.70
C MET A 62 -8.65 19.84 -4.90
N PRO A 63 -9.37 20.90 -4.52
CA PRO A 63 -10.69 20.76 -3.92
C PRO A 63 -11.65 20.16 -4.95
N ILE A 64 -12.18 18.98 -4.64
CA ILE A 64 -13.34 18.38 -5.32
C ILE A 64 -14.64 19.01 -4.83
#